data_AF-A0A4D8R104-F1
#
_entry.id   AF-A0A4D8R104-F1
#
_cell.length_a   1.000
_cell.length_b   1.000
_cell.length_c   1.000
_cell.angle_alpha   90.00
_cell.angle_beta   90.00
_cell.angle_gamma   90.00
#
_symmetry.space_group_name_H-M   'P 1'
#
loop_
_entity.id
_entity.type
_entity.pdbx_description
1 polymer ?
#
loop_
_entity_poly.entity_id
_entity_poly.type
_entity_poly.pdbx_seq_one_letter_code
_entity_poly.pdbx_strand_id
1 'polypeptide(L)'
;MADQPALHLLLPANRAPDGYADRLALALEAQGQKVLRHALPGDYPRLDPSAVLAADIALSRLPDGTRVLVDGGALPGLAAALAMDSRRLRLVALVERLLWLEPGLTEEEAAARRHLEQGALALMRALAVPDAAAARAVAELGLATEAAVVLPPDAAAAARLGSLWGA
;
A
#
# COMPACT_ATOMS: atom_id res chain seq x y z
N MET A 1 -27.17 -10.60 -6.49
CA MET A 1 -26.45 -9.95 -5.39
C MET A 1 -24.99 -9.90 -5.84
N ALA A 2 -24.52 -8.74 -6.28
CA ALA A 2 -23.24 -8.63 -6.99
C ALA A 2 -22.09 -9.07 -6.07
N ASP A 3 -21.30 -10.01 -6.57
CA ASP A 3 -20.11 -10.59 -5.95
C ASP A 3 -19.02 -9.51 -5.92
N GLN A 4 -19.10 -8.61 -4.94
CA GLN A 4 -18.14 -7.54 -4.75
C GLN A 4 -16.77 -8.17 -4.44
N PRO A 5 -15.68 -7.74 -5.11
CA PRO A 5 -14.37 -8.28 -4.80
C PRO A 5 -14.06 -8.02 -3.32
N ALA A 6 -13.62 -9.07 -2.63
CA ALA A 6 -13.31 -9.00 -1.21
C ALA A 6 -12.12 -8.07 -0.92
N LEU A 7 -11.31 -7.74 -1.94
CA LEU A 7 -10.10 -6.95 -1.79
C LEU A 7 -9.80 -6.10 -3.03
N HIS A 8 -9.47 -4.84 -2.81
CA HIS A 8 -8.97 -3.93 -3.85
C HIS A 8 -7.48 -3.68 -3.65
N LEU A 9 -6.71 -3.56 -4.73
CA LEU A 9 -5.29 -3.21 -4.70
C LEU A 9 -5.04 -1.98 -5.57
N LEU A 10 -4.55 -0.89 -4.99
CA LEU A 10 -4.06 0.29 -5.72
C LEU A 10 -2.56 0.13 -5.97
N LEU A 11 -2.14 0.32 -7.22
CA LEU A 11 -0.76 0.15 -7.66
C LEU A 11 -0.40 1.11 -8.80
N PRO A 12 0.83 1.65 -8.87
CA PRO A 12 1.30 2.38 -10.05
C PRO A 12 1.34 1.46 -11.27
N ALA A 13 0.87 1.93 -12.44
CA ALA A 13 0.87 1.12 -13.66
C ALA A 13 2.28 0.88 -14.24
N ASN A 14 3.17 1.86 -14.09
CA ASN A 14 4.49 1.89 -14.74
C ASN A 14 5.65 1.47 -13.82
N ARG A 15 5.39 0.64 -12.80
CA ARG A 15 6.46 0.07 -11.95
C ARG A 15 7.08 -1.19 -12.58
N ALA A 16 8.21 -1.62 -12.05
CA ALA A 16 8.75 -2.94 -12.37
C ALA A 16 7.74 -4.05 -11.99
N PRO A 17 7.59 -5.09 -12.83
CA PRO A 17 6.75 -6.24 -12.50
C PRO A 17 7.35 -7.06 -11.34
N ASP A 18 6.56 -7.97 -10.79
CA ASP A 18 6.97 -8.92 -9.73
C ASP A 18 7.35 -8.28 -8.40
N GLY A 19 6.91 -7.04 -8.16
CA GLY A 19 7.01 -6.39 -6.86
C GLY A 19 6.26 -7.15 -5.77
N TYR A 20 6.49 -6.79 -4.52
CA TYR A 20 5.84 -7.41 -3.36
C TYR A 20 4.31 -7.46 -3.48
N ALA A 21 3.70 -6.36 -3.93
CA ALA A 21 2.25 -6.29 -4.14
C ALA A 21 1.75 -7.29 -5.19
N ASP A 22 2.49 -7.48 -6.27
CA ASP A 22 2.13 -8.44 -7.33
C ASP A 22 2.21 -9.87 -6.81
N ARG A 23 3.31 -10.21 -6.14
CA ARG A 23 3.52 -11.56 -5.59
C ARG A 23 2.52 -11.90 -4.48
N LEU A 24 2.20 -10.94 -3.60
CA LEU A 24 1.19 -11.14 -2.56
C LEU A 24 -0.21 -11.28 -3.17
N ALA A 25 -0.55 -10.48 -4.18
CA ALA A 25 -1.82 -10.61 -4.88
C ALA A 25 -1.97 -11.99 -5.54
N LEU A 26 -0.92 -12.49 -6.19
CA LEU A 26 -0.90 -13.85 -6.75
C LEU A 26 -1.10 -14.92 -5.66
N ALA A 27 -0.44 -14.77 -4.50
CA ALA A 27 -0.61 -15.70 -3.39
C ALA A 27 -2.05 -15.71 -2.82
N LEU A 28 -2.70 -14.55 -2.77
CA LEU A 28 -4.10 -14.41 -2.38
C LEU A 28 -5.05 -15.06 -3.41
N GLU A 29 -4.81 -14.83 -4.69
CA GLU A 29 -5.60 -15.39 -5.79
C GLU A 29 -5.50 -16.91 -5.85
N ALA A 30 -4.32 -17.47 -5.57
CA ALA A 30 -4.11 -18.91 -5.44
C ALA A 30 -4.95 -19.54 -4.31
N GLN A 31 -5.41 -18.73 -3.35
CA GLN A 31 -6.32 -19.14 -2.27
C GLN A 31 -7.80 -18.86 -2.56
N GLY A 32 -8.13 -18.47 -3.80
CA GLY A 32 -9.48 -18.14 -4.22
C GLY A 32 -9.97 -16.76 -3.79
N GLN A 33 -9.10 -15.89 -3.26
CA GLN A 33 -9.45 -14.50 -3.00
C GLN A 33 -9.54 -13.73 -4.33
N LYS A 34 -10.57 -12.87 -4.46
CA LYS A 34 -10.70 -11.98 -5.61
C LYS A 34 -10.04 -10.65 -5.32
N VAL A 35 -8.93 -10.37 -6.01
CA VAL A 35 -8.18 -9.10 -5.89
C VAL A 35 -8.44 -8.22 -7.12
N LEU A 36 -9.17 -7.12 -6.94
CA LEU A 36 -9.37 -6.14 -8.01
C LEU A 36 -8.20 -5.13 -8.02
N ARG A 37 -7.40 -5.15 -9.08
CA ARG A 37 -6.26 -4.26 -9.27
C ARG A 37 -6.69 -2.94 -9.93
N HIS A 38 -6.40 -1.83 -9.30
CA HIS A 38 -6.57 -0.47 -9.80
C HIS A 38 -5.20 0.10 -10.18
N ALA A 39 -4.87 -0.01 -11.47
CA ALA A 39 -3.62 0.50 -12.00
C ALA A 39 -3.72 2.03 -12.15
N LEU A 40 -2.90 2.75 -11.40
CA LEU A 40 -2.86 4.21 -11.40
C LEU A 40 -1.97 4.68 -12.56
N PRO A 41 -2.47 5.59 -13.42
CA PRO A 41 -1.68 6.12 -14.53
C PRO A 41 -0.53 7.00 -14.02
N GLY A 42 0.32 7.43 -14.95
CA GLY A 42 1.42 8.36 -14.66
C GLY A 42 2.78 7.67 -14.48
N ASP A 43 3.79 8.49 -14.28
CA ASP A 43 5.17 8.02 -14.12
C ASP A 43 5.41 7.45 -12.72
N TYR A 44 6.27 6.44 -12.64
CA TYR A 44 6.75 5.91 -11.36
C TYR A 44 8.23 6.31 -11.18
N PRO A 45 8.68 6.75 -9.99
CA PRO A 45 7.97 6.83 -8.70
C PRO A 45 7.19 8.14 -8.46
N ARG A 46 7.22 9.09 -9.40
CA ARG A 46 6.50 10.38 -9.27
C ARG A 46 5.08 10.28 -9.84
N LEU A 47 4.14 9.94 -8.98
CA LEU A 47 2.72 9.99 -9.35
C LEU A 47 2.32 11.42 -9.71
N ASP A 48 1.81 11.60 -10.93
CA ASP A 48 1.31 12.87 -11.42
C ASP A 48 -0.13 13.14 -10.91
N PRO A 49 -0.70 14.34 -11.15
CA PRO A 49 -2.08 14.64 -10.75
C PRO A 49 -3.14 13.69 -11.33
N SER A 50 -2.86 13.04 -12.47
CA SER A 50 -3.79 12.07 -13.07
C SER A 50 -3.86 10.77 -12.26
N ALA A 51 -2.74 10.35 -11.66
CA ALA A 51 -2.69 9.22 -10.74
C ALA A 51 -3.52 9.48 -9.48
N VAL A 52 -3.41 10.70 -8.93
CA VAL A 52 -4.16 11.12 -7.74
C VAL A 52 -5.66 11.13 -8.02
N LEU A 53 -6.07 11.72 -9.14
CA LEU A 53 -7.47 11.73 -9.58
C LEU A 53 -8.00 10.32 -9.82
N ALA A 54 -7.21 9.44 -10.45
CA ALA A 54 -7.61 8.06 -10.68
C ALA A 54 -7.81 7.29 -9.36
N ALA A 55 -6.93 7.51 -8.38
CA ALA A 55 -7.08 6.94 -7.05
C ALA A 55 -8.34 7.45 -6.35
N ASP A 56 -8.58 8.77 -6.37
CA ASP A 56 -9.78 9.39 -5.77
C ASP A 56 -11.08 8.86 -6.40
N ILE A 57 -11.13 8.74 -7.74
CA ILE A 57 -12.27 8.14 -8.44
C ILE A 57 -12.46 6.67 -8.07
N ALA A 58 -11.36 5.90 -7.95
CA ALA A 58 -11.44 4.49 -7.59
C ALA A 58 -11.96 4.31 -6.16
N LEU A 59 -11.45 5.08 -5.20
CA LEU A 59 -11.78 4.97 -3.78
C LEU A 59 -13.16 5.54 -3.45
N SER A 60 -13.59 6.64 -4.08
CA SER A 60 -14.93 7.24 -3.88
C SER A 60 -16.08 6.31 -4.26
N ARG A 61 -15.84 5.35 -5.17
CA ARG A 61 -16.83 4.35 -5.59
C ARG A 61 -16.96 3.16 -4.64
N LEU A 62 -16.04 3.01 -3.69
CA LEU A 62 -16.05 1.88 -2.77
C LEU A 62 -17.02 2.12 -1.61
N PRO A 63 -17.79 1.12 -1.17
CA PRO A 63 -18.57 1.23 0.05
C PRO A 63 -17.70 1.41 1.30
N ASP A 64 -18.27 2.01 2.34
CA ASP A 64 -17.67 2.08 3.67
C ASP A 64 -17.26 0.68 4.16
N GLY A 65 -16.11 0.60 4.84
CA GLY A 65 -15.57 -0.65 5.35
C GLY A 65 -14.85 -1.54 4.31
N THR A 66 -14.83 -1.14 3.03
CA THR A 66 -14.12 -1.90 1.99
C THR A 66 -12.63 -2.05 2.31
N ARG A 67 -12.10 -3.26 2.11
CA ARG A 67 -10.68 -3.59 2.31
C ARG A 67 -9.87 -3.19 1.10
N VAL A 68 -8.84 -2.38 1.34
CA VAL A 68 -8.00 -1.83 0.28
C VAL A 68 -6.53 -2.01 0.65
N LEU A 69 -5.81 -2.69 -0.22
CA LEU A 69 -4.35 -2.72 -0.24
C LEU A 69 -3.84 -1.54 -1.08
N VAL A 70 -2.81 -0.87 -0.60
CA VAL A 70 -2.13 0.22 -1.31
C VAL A 70 -0.66 -0.13 -1.44
N ASP A 71 -0.16 -0.15 -2.67
CA ASP A 71 1.26 -0.33 -2.91
C ASP A 71 2.07 0.82 -2.30
N GLY A 72 3.12 0.49 -1.56
CA GLY A 72 3.95 1.46 -0.85
C GLY A 72 4.59 2.51 -1.78
N GLY A 73 4.91 2.13 -3.02
CA GLY A 73 5.44 3.04 -4.03
C GLY A 73 4.43 4.10 -4.49
N ALA A 74 3.14 3.90 -4.26
CA ALA A 74 2.11 4.89 -4.57
C ALA A 74 1.86 5.89 -3.42
N LEU A 75 2.22 5.52 -2.18
CA LEU A 75 1.80 6.27 -0.99
C LEU A 75 2.22 7.75 -0.97
N PRO A 76 3.47 8.12 -1.33
CA PRO A 76 3.89 9.53 -1.27
C PRO A 76 3.06 10.45 -2.17
N GLY A 77 2.61 9.96 -3.33
CA GLY A 77 1.76 10.72 -4.24
C GLY A 77 0.29 10.73 -3.85
N LEU A 78 -0.17 9.77 -3.05
CA LEU A 78 -1.59 9.59 -2.72
C LEU A 78 -1.98 10.08 -1.34
N ALA A 79 -1.04 10.51 -0.49
CA ALA A 79 -1.31 10.87 0.91
C ALA A 79 -2.52 11.80 1.07
N ALA A 80 -2.64 12.83 0.21
CA ALA A 80 -3.76 13.76 0.24
C ALA A 80 -5.10 13.10 -0.12
N ALA A 81 -5.13 12.24 -1.14
CA ALA A 81 -6.35 11.53 -1.57
C ALA A 81 -6.80 10.49 -0.54
N LEU A 82 -5.85 9.85 0.15
CA LEU A 82 -6.15 8.80 1.13
C LEU A 82 -6.67 9.36 2.47
N ALA A 83 -6.45 10.65 2.76
CA ALA A 83 -6.75 11.22 4.07
C ALA A 83 -8.23 11.11 4.45
N MET A 84 -9.15 11.47 3.56
CA MET A 84 -10.60 11.34 3.85
C MET A 84 -11.02 9.87 3.90
N ASP A 85 -10.50 9.08 2.97
CA ASP A 85 -10.91 7.70 2.78
C ASP A 85 -10.34 6.75 3.82
N SER A 86 -9.25 7.12 4.49
CA SER A 86 -8.68 6.39 5.63
C SER A 86 -9.68 6.17 6.77
N ARG A 87 -10.68 7.04 6.92
CA ARG A 87 -11.70 6.95 7.96
C ARG A 87 -12.86 6.03 7.59
N ARG A 88 -13.12 5.92 6.29
CA ARG A 88 -14.24 5.18 5.68
C ARG A 88 -13.84 3.77 5.30
N LEU A 89 -12.66 3.63 4.71
CA LEU A 89 -12.12 2.40 4.15
C LEU A 89 -11.16 1.74 5.14
N ARG A 90 -10.83 0.48 4.86
CA ARG A 90 -9.91 -0.31 5.66
C ARG A 90 -8.59 -0.44 4.91
N LEU A 91 -7.77 0.61 4.99
CA LEU A 91 -6.52 0.73 4.23
C LEU A 91 -5.37 -0.05 4.88
N VAL A 92 -4.67 -0.86 4.08
CA VAL A 92 -3.41 -1.53 4.45
C VAL A 92 -2.36 -1.21 3.40
N ALA A 93 -1.18 -0.79 3.82
CA ALA A 93 -0.07 -0.57 2.90
C ALA A 93 0.77 -1.83 2.69
N LEU A 94 1.26 -2.03 1.48
CA LEU A 94 2.22 -3.07 1.11
C LEU A 94 3.60 -2.41 0.91
N VAL A 95 4.46 -2.47 1.92
CA VAL A 95 5.74 -1.75 1.91
C VAL A 95 6.87 -2.72 1.62
N GLU A 96 7.30 -2.76 0.37
CA GLU A 96 8.50 -3.51 -0.02
C GLU A 96 9.78 -2.78 0.38
N ARG A 97 9.83 -1.47 0.10
CA ARG A 97 10.95 -0.57 0.36
C ARG A 97 10.42 0.83 0.58
N LEU A 98 11.16 1.62 1.35
CA LEU A 98 10.87 3.04 1.55
C LEU A 98 11.68 3.89 0.57
N LEU A 99 11.04 4.86 -0.07
CA LEU A 99 11.61 5.70 -1.10
C LEU A 99 12.67 6.66 -0.58
N TRP A 100 12.66 7.01 0.72
CA TRP A 100 13.71 7.82 1.36
C TRP A 100 15.04 7.09 1.52
N LEU A 101 15.04 5.75 1.39
CA LEU A 101 16.24 4.91 1.40
C LEU A 101 16.80 4.66 -0.02
N GLU A 102 16.22 5.29 -1.05
CA GLU A 102 16.74 5.12 -2.40
C GLU A 102 18.17 5.68 -2.52
N PRO A 103 19.08 4.95 -3.19
CA PRO A 103 20.43 5.43 -3.39
C PRO A 103 20.46 6.66 -4.30
N GLY A 104 21.39 7.57 -4.05
CA GLY A 104 21.60 8.76 -4.88
C GLY A 104 20.75 9.98 -4.51
N LEU A 105 20.02 9.92 -3.39
CA LEU A 105 19.30 11.08 -2.85
C LEU A 105 20.25 12.03 -2.12
N THR A 106 20.00 13.33 -2.28
CA THR A 106 20.50 14.35 -1.36
C THR A 106 19.84 14.22 0.01
N GLU A 107 20.46 14.78 1.05
CA GLU A 107 19.87 14.80 2.40
C GLU A 107 18.50 15.47 2.43
N GLU A 108 18.32 16.54 1.64
CA GLU A 108 17.06 17.27 1.52
C GLU A 108 15.97 16.40 0.86
N GLU A 109 16.29 15.71 -0.23
CA GLU A 109 15.35 14.79 -0.90
C GLU A 109 14.98 13.61 0.00
N ALA A 110 15.95 13.03 0.71
CA ALA A 110 15.69 11.95 1.65
C ALA A 110 14.77 12.41 2.79
N ALA A 111 15.02 13.59 3.37
CA ALA A 111 14.18 14.16 4.41
C ALA A 111 12.75 14.45 3.92
N ALA A 112 12.60 15.04 2.73
CA ALA A 112 11.30 15.32 2.13
C ALA A 112 10.50 14.04 1.87
N ARG A 113 11.13 13.02 1.26
CA ARG A 113 10.51 11.70 1.04
C ARG A 113 10.13 11.02 2.33
N ARG A 114 11.01 11.05 3.34
CA ARG A 114 10.75 10.46 4.66
C ARG A 114 9.51 11.08 5.30
N HIS A 115 9.36 12.40 5.23
CA HIS A 115 8.19 13.09 5.77
C HIS A 115 6.89 12.69 5.04
N LEU A 116 6.92 12.65 3.71
CA LEU A 116 5.76 12.23 2.90
C LEU A 116 5.36 10.79 3.17
N GLU A 117 6.32 9.88 3.23
CA GLU A 117 6.08 8.46 3.52
C GLU A 117 5.54 8.26 4.93
N GLN A 118 6.12 8.92 5.93
CA GLN A 118 5.63 8.87 7.30
C GLN A 118 4.16 9.34 7.38
N GLY A 119 3.84 10.46 6.76
CA GLY A 119 2.48 10.99 6.73
C GLY A 119 1.48 10.05 6.04
N ALA A 120 1.86 9.48 4.89
CA ALA A 120 1.01 8.55 4.16
C ALA A 120 0.79 7.23 4.90
N LEU A 121 1.85 6.67 5.48
CA LEU A 121 1.79 5.41 6.23
C LEU A 121 1.01 5.56 7.54
N ALA A 122 1.02 6.75 8.17
CA ALA A 122 0.22 7.04 9.36
C ALA A 122 -1.30 7.01 9.11
N LEU A 123 -1.74 7.11 7.85
CA LEU A 123 -3.15 6.97 7.47
C LEU A 123 -3.59 5.50 7.38
N MET A 124 -2.63 4.56 7.39
CA MET A 124 -2.91 3.15 7.20
C MET A 124 -3.31 2.49 8.52
N ARG A 125 -4.20 1.50 8.44
CA ARG A 125 -4.57 0.70 9.60
C ARG A 125 -3.44 -0.25 10.02
N ALA A 126 -2.77 -0.82 9.03
CA ALA A 126 -1.63 -1.71 9.20
C ALA A 126 -0.74 -1.67 7.95
N LEU A 127 0.47 -2.16 8.11
CA LEU A 127 1.53 -2.18 7.11
C LEU A 127 1.97 -3.65 6.96
N ALA A 128 1.80 -4.21 5.77
CA ALA A 128 2.36 -5.51 5.42
C ALA A 128 3.74 -5.30 4.81
N VAL A 129 4.74 -6.01 5.31
CA VAL A 129 6.13 -5.94 4.83
C VAL A 129 6.64 -7.33 4.47
N PRO A 130 7.49 -7.49 3.45
CA PRO A 130 7.94 -8.81 3.00
C PRO A 130 8.89 -9.49 4.01
N ASP A 131 9.65 -8.72 4.78
CA ASP A 131 10.71 -9.24 5.65
C ASP A 131 11.01 -8.31 6.84
N ALA A 132 11.92 -8.77 7.71
CA ALA A 132 12.35 -8.04 8.90
C ALA A 132 13.22 -6.80 8.59
N ALA A 133 13.83 -6.71 7.40
CA ALA A 133 14.58 -5.52 7.00
C ALA A 133 13.63 -4.36 6.69
N ALA A 134 12.58 -4.63 5.91
CA ALA A 134 11.52 -3.66 5.65
C ALA A 134 10.78 -3.27 6.94
N ALA A 135 10.51 -4.23 7.85
CA ALA A 135 9.91 -3.93 9.15
C ALA A 135 10.74 -2.93 9.98
N ARG A 136 12.08 -3.11 10.03
CA ARG A 136 12.98 -2.19 10.73
C ARG A 136 12.99 -0.80 10.09
N ALA A 137 13.05 -0.74 8.77
CA ALA A 137 13.02 0.54 8.04
C ALA A 137 11.73 1.33 8.33
N VAL A 138 10.58 0.64 8.42
CA VAL A 138 9.31 1.24 8.82
C VAL A 138 9.34 1.73 10.27
N ALA A 139 9.95 0.99 11.19
CA ALA A 139 10.09 1.42 12.59
C ALA A 139 10.95 2.70 12.72
N GLU A 140 11.95 2.90 11.85
CA GLU A 140 12.78 4.12 11.81
C GLU A 140 12.00 5.39 11.41
N LEU A 141 10.79 5.24 10.84
CA LEU A 141 9.87 6.36 10.61
C LEU A 141 9.16 6.84 11.89
N GLY A 142 9.35 6.15 13.02
CA GLY A 142 8.66 6.48 14.28
C GLY A 142 7.17 6.14 14.26
N LEU A 143 6.74 5.27 13.34
CA LEU A 143 5.40 4.70 13.31
C LEU A 143 5.29 3.60 14.37
N ALA A 144 4.08 3.37 14.90
CA ALA A 144 3.83 2.32 15.88
C ALA A 144 4.29 0.96 15.32
N THR A 145 5.19 0.30 16.03
CA THR A 145 5.80 -0.98 15.59
C THR A 145 4.78 -2.07 15.37
N GLU A 146 3.68 -2.05 16.11
CA GLU A 146 2.58 -2.99 16.03
C GLU A 146 1.79 -2.86 14.72
N ALA A 147 1.95 -1.75 14.00
CA ALA A 147 1.33 -1.56 12.69
C ALA A 147 2.05 -2.37 11.59
N ALA A 148 3.34 -2.69 11.75
CA ALA A 148 4.13 -3.40 10.74
C ALA A 148 4.14 -4.92 10.98
N VAL A 149 3.53 -5.67 10.07
CA VAL A 149 3.43 -7.13 10.14
C VAL A 149 4.21 -7.76 8.99
N VAL A 150 5.17 -8.61 9.34
CA VAL A 150 5.94 -9.37 8.35
C VAL A 150 5.06 -10.44 7.72
N LEU A 151 4.76 -10.25 6.43
CA LEU A 151 3.98 -11.12 5.57
C LEU A 151 4.77 -11.35 4.28
N PRO A 152 5.63 -12.38 4.21
CA PRO A 152 6.27 -12.77 2.96
C PRO A 152 5.21 -13.03 1.88
N PRO A 153 5.50 -12.88 0.58
CA PRO A 153 4.49 -13.12 -0.47
C PRO A 153 4.33 -14.63 -0.74
N ASP A 154 3.91 -15.37 0.28
CA ASP A 154 3.65 -16.80 0.25
C ASP A 154 2.21 -17.13 0.70
N ALA A 155 1.82 -18.39 0.56
CA ALA A 155 0.49 -18.85 0.94
C ALA A 155 0.21 -18.70 2.45
N ALA A 156 1.18 -18.95 3.32
CA ALA A 156 0.96 -18.87 4.77
C ALA A 156 0.66 -17.44 5.21
N ALA A 157 1.36 -16.46 4.63
CA ALA A 157 1.14 -15.04 4.85
C ALA A 157 -0.16 -14.54 4.22
N ALA A 158 -0.49 -14.97 3.00
CA ALA A 158 -1.76 -14.62 2.35
C ALA A 158 -2.97 -15.03 3.22
N ALA A 159 -2.91 -16.22 3.84
CA ALA A 159 -3.96 -16.69 4.75
C ALA A 159 -4.08 -15.83 6.02
N ARG A 160 -2.99 -15.17 6.44
CA ARG A 160 -2.95 -14.30 7.62
C ARG A 160 -3.31 -12.85 7.32
N LEU A 161 -3.37 -12.44 6.06
CA LEU A 161 -3.62 -11.05 5.67
C LEU A 161 -4.92 -10.50 6.28
N GLY A 162 -5.95 -11.34 6.42
CA GLY A 162 -7.22 -10.98 7.06
C GLY A 162 -7.07 -10.39 8.47
N SER A 163 -6.05 -10.83 9.22
CA SER A 163 -5.80 -10.35 10.59
C SER A 163 -5.46 -8.86 10.67
N LEU A 164 -4.94 -8.26 9.59
CA LEU A 164 -4.58 -6.84 9.55
C LEU A 164 -5.80 -5.92 9.69
N TRP A 165 -6.99 -6.40 9.33
CA TRP A 165 -8.21 -5.62 9.48
C TRP A 165 -8.90 -5.81 10.83
N GLY A 166 -8.44 -6.73 11.67
CA GLY A 166 -9.21 -7.20 12.83
C GLY A 166 -10.45 -7.96 12.38
N ALA A 167 -10.69 -9.13 12.99
CA ALA A 167 -11.96 -9.82 12.86
C ALA A 167 -13.08 -9.00 13.53
#